data_AF-A0A6P0XDY4-F1
#
_entry.id   AF-A0A6P0XDY4-F1
#
_cell.length_a   1.000
_cell.length_b   1.000
_cell.length_c   1.000
_cell.angle_alpha   90.00
_cell.angle_beta   90.00
_cell.angle_gamma   90.00
#
_symmetry.space_group_name_H-M   'P 1'
#
loop_
_entity.id
_entity.type
_entity.pdbx_description
1 polymer ?
#
loop_
_entity_poly.entity_id
_entity_poly.type
_entity_poly.pdbx_seq_one_letter_code
_entity_poly.pdbx_strand_id
1 'polypeptide(L)'
;METIKLTTHVDKEGNLTVKLPKHLADRDIEIIVVYQDQELEKSAKTPEELGWPSGFFEKTAGCLADENLQRYPQGEYEDREPIK
;
A
#
# COMPACT_ATOMS: atom_id res chain seq x y z
N MET A 1 27.60 0.92 -1.12
CA MET A 1 26.51 0.63 -0.17
C MET A 1 25.56 -0.32 -0.87
N GLU A 2 25.53 -1.58 -0.47
CA GLU A 2 24.57 -2.56 -1.01
C GLU A 2 23.48 -2.80 0.04
N THR A 3 22.22 -2.80 -0.37
CA THR A 3 21.08 -2.99 0.52
C THR A 3 20.50 -4.38 0.33
N ILE A 4 20.55 -5.19 1.39
CA ILE A 4 19.90 -6.51 1.42
C ILE A 4 18.54 -6.35 2.11
N LYS A 5 17.45 -6.44 1.34
CA LYS A 5 16.10 -6.48 1.92
C LYS A 5 15.80 -7.91 2.39
N LEU A 6 15.68 -8.11 3.69
CA LEU A 6 15.36 -9.39 4.31
C LEU A 6 13.94 -9.35 4.89
N THR A 7 13.10 -10.31 4.55
CA THR A 7 11.84 -10.59 5.26
C THR A 7 12.04 -11.83 6.10
N THR A 8 11.97 -11.69 7.42
CA THR A 8 12.20 -12.79 8.35
C THR A 8 11.28 -12.66 9.55
N HIS A 9 11.05 -13.78 10.23
CA HIS A 9 10.27 -13.85 11.45
C HIS A 9 11.19 -13.68 12.66
N VAL A 10 10.76 -12.85 13.61
CA VAL A 10 11.36 -12.80 14.95
C VAL A 10 10.81 -14.00 15.71
N ASP A 11 11.69 -14.79 16.33
CA ASP A 11 11.24 -15.98 17.05
C ASP A 11 10.43 -15.64 18.32
N LYS A 12 9.86 -16.67 18.95
CA LYS A 12 9.03 -16.51 20.15
C LYS A 12 9.79 -15.97 21.35
N GLU A 13 11.11 -16.00 21.32
CA GLU A 13 12.00 -15.50 22.36
C GLU A 13 12.45 -14.06 22.07
N GLY A 14 12.07 -13.50 20.91
CA GLY A 14 12.38 -12.13 20.51
C GLY A 14 13.69 -11.99 19.71
N ASN A 15 14.31 -13.09 19.27
CA ASN A 15 15.57 -13.04 18.55
C ASN A 15 15.38 -13.01 17.02
N LEU A 16 16.25 -12.25 16.35
CA LEU A 16 16.33 -12.11 14.90
C LEU A 16 17.62 -12.75 14.38
N THR A 17 17.52 -13.83 13.60
CA THR A 17 18.69 -14.49 12.99
C THR A 17 18.87 -14.07 11.53
N VAL A 18 19.97 -13.37 11.22
CA VAL A 18 20.33 -12.98 9.83
C VAL A 18 21.39 -13.93 9.28
N LYS A 19 21.09 -14.63 8.18
CA LYS A 19 22.04 -15.50 7.48
C LYS A 19 22.62 -14.77 6.28
N LEU A 20 23.93 -14.57 6.28
CA LEU A 20 24.64 -13.91 5.19
C LEU A 20 25.00 -14.91 4.08
N PRO A 21 24.99 -14.50 2.81
CA PRO A 21 25.49 -15.31 1.71
C PRO A 21 26.96 -15.71 1.90
N LYS A 22 27.32 -16.92 1.46
CA LYS A 22 28.69 -17.47 1.60
C LYS A 22 29.79 -16.59 0.99
N HIS A 23 29.49 -15.80 -0.04
CA HIS A 23 30.48 -14.93 -0.69
C HIS A 23 30.91 -13.74 0.19
N LEU A 24 30.21 -13.50 1.30
CA LEU A 24 30.56 -12.49 2.31
C LEU A 24 31.29 -13.11 3.53
N ALA A 25 31.61 -14.40 3.50
CA ALA A 25 32.34 -15.04 4.59
C ALA A 25 33.74 -14.43 4.79
N ASP A 26 34.19 -14.35 6.05
CA ASP A 26 35.51 -13.86 6.45
C ASP A 26 35.81 -12.42 5.99
N ARG A 27 34.83 -11.52 6.16
CA ARG A 27 34.94 -10.09 5.82
C ARG A 27 34.37 -9.23 6.92
N ASP A 28 35.01 -8.09 7.15
CA ASP A 28 34.44 -7.02 7.98
C ASP A 28 33.32 -6.34 7.20
N ILE A 29 32.13 -6.31 7.80
CA ILE A 29 30.94 -5.70 7.22
C ILE A 29 30.20 -4.86 8.26
N GLU A 30 29.68 -3.72 7.82
CA GLU A 30 28.76 -2.90 8.60
C GLU A 30 27.33 -3.23 8.18
N ILE A 31 26.46 -3.48 9.16
CA ILE A 31 25.05 -3.81 8.93
C ILE A 31 24.19 -2.75 9.61
N ILE A 32 23.27 -2.16 8.84
CA ILE A 32 22.23 -1.26 9.36
C ILE A 32 20.91 -2.04 9.34
N VAL A 33 20.30 -2.22 10.52
CA VAL A 33 18.99 -2.85 10.67
C VAL A 33 17.95 -1.77 10.91
N VAL A 34 17.04 -1.61 9.95
CA VAL A 34 15.85 -0.78 10.11
C VAL A 34 14.67 -1.72 10.21
N TYR A 35 13.93 -1.66 11.31
CA TYR A 35 12.71 -2.44 11.50
C TYR A 35 11.50 -1.52 11.54
N GLN A 36 10.39 -2.03 11.04
CA GLN A 36 9.07 -1.47 11.19
C GLN A 36 8.19 -2.63 11.60
N ASP A 37 7.36 -2.44 12.63
CA ASP A 37 6.34 -3.41 12.93
C ASP A 37 5.44 -3.52 11.70
N GLN A 38 5.46 -4.69 11.06
CA GLN A 38 4.29 -5.07 10.29
C GLN A 38 3.21 -5.33 11.33
N GLU A 39 2.43 -4.30 11.68
CA GLU A 39 1.02 -4.57 11.88
C GLU A 39 0.65 -5.40 10.65
N LEU A 40 0.42 -6.70 10.85
CA LEU A 40 -0.22 -7.55 9.86
C LEU A 40 -1.34 -6.68 9.33
N GLU A 41 -1.20 -6.21 8.09
CA GLU A 41 -2.26 -5.57 7.32
C GLU A 41 -3.48 -6.38 7.69
N LYS A 42 -4.35 -5.83 8.56
CA LYS A 42 -5.46 -6.57 9.15
C LYS A 42 -6.14 -7.17 7.95
N SER A 43 -6.02 -8.49 7.81
CA SER A 43 -6.34 -9.27 6.60
C SER A 43 -7.28 -8.47 5.74
N ALA A 44 -6.75 -7.83 4.67
CA ALA A 44 -7.45 -6.75 3.97
C ALA A 44 -8.93 -7.12 3.85
N LYS A 45 -9.76 -6.45 4.66
CA LYS A 45 -11.14 -6.87 4.86
C LYS A 45 -11.79 -6.94 3.49
N THR A 46 -12.53 -8.01 3.21
CA THR A 46 -13.26 -8.07 1.95
C THR A 46 -14.26 -6.90 1.90
N PRO A 47 -14.63 -6.42 0.71
CA PRO A 47 -15.69 -5.41 0.56
C PRO A 47 -16.95 -5.73 1.41
N GLU A 48 -17.36 -6.99 1.48
CA GLU A 48 -18.50 -7.42 2.28
C GLU A 48 -18.26 -7.25 3.78
N GLU A 49 -17.06 -7.53 4.28
CA GLU A 49 -16.66 -7.28 5.66
C GLU A 49 -16.59 -5.78 6.00
N LEU A 50 -16.52 -4.92 4.98
CA LEU A 50 -16.62 -3.47 5.06
C LEU A 50 -18.06 -2.95 4.88
N GLY A 51 -19.04 -3.84 4.71
CA GLY A 51 -20.47 -3.51 4.60
C GLY A 51 -20.97 -3.27 3.17
N TRP A 52 -20.15 -3.54 2.15
CA TRP A 52 -20.59 -3.44 0.76
C TRP A 52 -21.46 -4.63 0.36
N PRO A 53 -22.47 -4.43 -0.50
CA PRO A 53 -23.18 -5.53 -1.13
C PRO A 53 -22.24 -6.45 -1.92
N SER A 54 -22.54 -7.74 -1.94
CA SER A 54 -21.72 -8.71 -2.67
C SER A 54 -21.64 -8.37 -4.17
N GLY A 55 -20.40 -8.32 -4.68
CA GLY A 55 -20.11 -8.00 -6.07
C GLY A 55 -20.34 -6.52 -6.44
N PHE A 56 -20.40 -5.61 -5.47
CA PHE A 56 -20.70 -4.20 -5.72
C PHE A 56 -19.68 -3.55 -6.68
N PHE A 57 -18.39 -3.76 -6.47
CA PHE A 57 -17.34 -3.13 -7.28
C PHE A 57 -17.30 -3.70 -8.68
N GLU A 58 -17.48 -5.01 -8.84
CA GLU A 58 -17.54 -5.70 -10.14
C GLU A 58 -18.72 -5.22 -10.99
N LYS A 59 -19.83 -4.83 -10.35
CA LYS A 59 -21.03 -4.34 -11.04
C LYS A 59 -21.02 -2.84 -11.31
N THR A 60 -20.27 -2.06 -10.54
CA THR A 60 -20.33 -0.58 -10.59
C THR A 60 -19.08 0.07 -11.14
N ALA A 61 -17.91 -0.54 -10.96
CA ALA A 61 -16.68 -0.01 -11.50
C ALA A 61 -16.74 -0.03 -13.04
N GLY A 62 -16.75 1.15 -13.64
CA GLY A 62 -16.80 1.28 -15.10
C GLY A 62 -18.17 1.04 -15.72
N CYS A 63 -19.25 0.91 -14.94
CA CYS A 63 -20.60 0.68 -15.49
C CYS A 63 -21.11 1.83 -16.39
N LEU A 64 -20.48 3.00 -16.33
CA LEU A 64 -20.79 4.16 -17.17
C LEU A 64 -19.76 4.38 -18.29
N ALA A 65 -18.80 3.47 -18.49
CA ALA A 65 -17.76 3.64 -19.50
C ALA A 65 -18.31 3.70 -20.94
N ASP A 66 -19.40 2.97 -21.20
CA ASP A 66 -20.03 2.87 -22.52
C ASP A 66 -21.18 3.87 -22.74
N GLU A 67 -21.52 4.66 -21.72
CA GLU A 67 -22.70 5.55 -21.72
C GLU A 67 -22.49 6.85 -22.53
N ASN A 68 -21.39 6.97 -23.29
CA ASN A 68 -21.01 8.16 -24.05
C ASN A 68 -21.24 9.47 -23.28
N LEU A 69 -20.81 9.49 -22.01
CA LEU A 69 -21.04 10.62 -21.12
C LEU A 69 -20.41 11.89 -21.71
N GLN A 70 -21.26 12.79 -22.19
CA GLN A 70 -20.84 14.09 -22.70
C GLN A 70 -20.83 15.12 -21.57
N ARG A 71 -19.68 15.73 -21.32
CA ARG A 71 -19.60 16.91 -20.46
C ARG A 71 -20.02 18.14 -21.27
N TYR A 72 -21.19 18.70 -20.94
CA TYR A 72 -21.66 19.95 -21.53
C TYR A 72 -20.86 21.17 -21.03
N PRO A 73 -20.89 22.31 -21.75
CA PRO A 73 -20.30 23.56 -21.29
C PRO A 73 -20.83 23.92 -19.89
N GLN A 74 -19.93 24.28 -18.97
CA GLN A 74 -20.28 24.59 -17.57
C GLN A 74 -20.69 26.05 -17.34
N GLY A 75 -20.71 26.86 -18.40
CA GLY A 75 -20.93 28.31 -18.31
C GLY A 75 -19.72 29.05 -17.74
N GLU A 76 -19.90 30.35 -17.53
CA GLU A 76 -18.92 31.20 -16.85
C GLU A 76 -19.01 31.00 -15.34
N TYR A 77 -17.87 31.14 -14.66
CA TYR A 77 -17.83 31.07 -13.21
C TYR A 77 -18.52 32.29 -12.59
N GLU A 78 -19.07 32.15 -11.38
CA GLU A 78 -19.63 33.28 -10.64
C GLU A 78 -18.52 34.18 -10.08
N ASP A 79 -18.72 35.51 -10.12
CA ASP A 79 -17.83 36.43 -9.42
C ASP A 79 -18.06 36.30 -7.91
N ARG A 80 -17.10 35.67 -7.22
CA ARG A 80 -17.12 35.51 -5.75
C ARG A 80 -16.41 36.67 -5.06
N GLU A 81 -16.86 36.98 -3.84
CA GLU A 81 -16.15 37.92 -2.96
C GLU A 81 -14.73 37.41 -2.65
N PRO A 82 -13.74 38.32 -2.52
CA PRO A 82 -12.38 37.93 -2.14
C PRO A 82 -12.35 37.33 -0.73
N ILE A 83 -11.52 36.29 -0.57
CA ILE A 83 -11.26 35.70 0.75
C ILE A 83 -10.50 36.75 1.60
N LYS A 84 -11.00 37.01 2.81
CA LYS A 84 -10.40 37.92 3.80
C LYS A 84 -9.24 37.28 4.56
#